data_AF-K7LWP6-F1
#
_entry.id   AF-K7LWP6-F1
#
_cell.length_a   1.000
_cell.length_b   1.000
_cell.length_c   1.000
_cell.angle_alpha   90.00
_cell.angle_beta   90.00
_cell.angle_gamma   90.00
#
_symmetry.space_group_name_H-M   'P 1'
#
loop_
_entity.id
_entity.type
_entity.pdbx_description
1 polymer ?
#
loop_
_entity_poly.entity_id
_entity_poly.type
_entity_poly.pdbx_seq_one_letter_code
_entity_poly.pdbx_strand_id
1 'polypeptide(L)'
;MEEYLQHMKALRFQMNDVEDEAAKISVEEEMQLTNIRTLENDFQFAKSGITKLNEDTEKMKAAKGEICSKILDKQKRIATLESDTTKLSQTLELIQQERVGLAAKLSEKRAYYNKVAEDMNAKLQKQQEWNNSKKISRERKKRDLVTEKAAGQRSKVEGKDGADGNLVMDNMGSDVRKDLIIELDNAKATLDGILALKAKVLTENNKIKRAIEDVKCRENEFKPELKAADITALEEECTALISDKAGEAEYLQSLEKQVEKLEQIRHVVKCACGEEYTVAVNM
;
A
#
# COMPACT_ATOMS: atom_id res chain seq x y z
N MET A 1 80.86 31.19 75.51
CA MET A 1 79.84 32.01 74.82
C MET A 1 79.84 31.78 73.31
N GLU A 2 81.00 31.68 72.66
CA GLU A 2 81.05 31.45 71.19
C GLU A 2 80.37 30.15 70.75
N GLU A 3 80.64 29.02 71.41
CA GLU A 3 79.98 27.74 71.11
C GLU A 3 78.45 27.83 71.19
N TYR A 4 77.94 28.48 72.23
CA TYR A 4 76.50 28.72 72.39
C TYR A 4 75.92 29.56 71.24
N LEU A 5 76.62 30.62 70.80
CA LEU A 5 76.20 31.43 69.65
C LEU A 5 76.21 30.63 68.34
N GLN A 6 77.21 29.76 68.14
CA GLN A 6 77.25 28.86 67.00
C GLN A 6 76.08 27.87 67.02
N HIS A 7 75.79 27.25 68.17
CA HIS A 7 74.62 26.38 68.33
C HIS A 7 73.30 27.11 68.05
N MET A 8 73.13 28.35 68.52
CA MET A 8 71.92 29.14 68.25
C MET A 8 71.76 29.51 66.76
N LYS A 9 72.86 29.81 66.05
CA LYS A 9 72.83 30.02 64.59
C LYS A 9 72.47 28.74 63.84
N ALA A 10 73.05 27.61 64.23
CA ALA A 10 72.75 26.31 63.64
C ALA A 10 71.27 25.93 63.85
N LEU A 11 70.75 26.12 65.06
CA LEU A 11 69.33 25.86 65.37
C LEU A 11 68.41 26.76 64.53
N ARG A 12 68.69 28.06 64.42
CA ARG A 12 67.90 28.97 63.57
C ARG A 12 67.92 28.54 62.10
N PHE A 13 69.08 28.14 61.60
CA PHE A 13 69.20 27.63 60.23
C PHE A 13 68.36 26.37 60.02
N GLN A 14 68.44 25.41 60.94
CA GLN A 14 67.62 24.19 60.89
C GLN A 14 66.12 24.48 61.00
N MET A 15 65.71 25.42 61.85
CA MET A 15 64.31 25.83 61.96
C MET A 15 63.79 26.42 60.65
N ASN A 16 64.55 27.33 60.03
CA ASN A 16 64.18 27.92 58.75
C ASN A 16 64.10 26.86 57.64
N ASP A 17 65.06 25.93 57.58
CA ASP A 17 65.07 24.84 56.59
C ASP A 17 63.83 23.93 56.73
N VAL A 18 63.45 23.59 57.97
CA VAL A 18 62.23 22.82 58.26
C VAL A 18 60.97 23.62 57.94
N GLU A 19 60.93 24.93 58.21
CA GLU A 19 59.80 25.80 57.86
C GLU A 19 59.62 25.90 56.33
N ASP A 20 60.71 26.07 55.58
CA ASP A 20 60.70 26.10 54.12
C ASP A 20 60.26 24.74 53.52
N GLU A 21 60.74 23.63 54.09
CA GLU A 21 60.32 22.29 53.68
C GLU A 21 58.83 22.04 54.00
N ALA A 22 58.35 22.44 55.17
CA ALA A 22 56.95 22.32 55.54
C ALA A 22 56.03 23.17 54.64
N ALA A 23 56.44 24.39 54.29
CA ALA A 23 55.70 25.25 53.36
C ALA A 23 55.64 24.62 51.96
N LYS A 24 56.75 24.06 51.48
CA LYS A 24 56.79 23.36 50.18
C LYS A 24 55.88 22.13 50.16
N ILE A 25 55.92 21.30 51.21
CA ILE A 25 55.05 20.13 51.35
C ILE A 25 53.58 20.57 51.38
N SER A 26 53.23 21.60 52.16
CA SER A 26 51.85 22.10 52.25
C SER A 26 51.30 22.59 50.91
N VAL A 27 52.10 23.28 50.10
CA VAL A 27 51.70 23.71 48.74
C VAL A 27 51.48 22.51 47.82
N GLU A 28 52.36 21.50 47.88
CA GLU A 28 52.22 20.27 47.09
C GLU A 28 50.97 19.48 47.50
N GLU A 29 50.67 19.37 48.80
CA GLU A 29 49.47 18.71 49.31
C GLU A 29 48.18 19.40 48.85
N GLU A 30 48.11 20.74 48.91
CA GLU A 30 46.95 21.50 48.42
C GLU A 30 46.78 21.37 46.90
N MET A 31 47.87 21.33 46.14
CA MET A 31 47.84 21.08 44.69
C MET A 31 47.30 19.67 44.40
N GLN A 32 47.79 18.65 45.11
CA GLN A 32 47.31 17.27 44.97
C GLN A 32 45.84 17.14 45.34
N LEU A 33 45.40 17.76 46.43
CA LEU A 33 44.01 17.75 46.86
C LEU A 33 43.08 18.41 45.83
N THR A 34 43.52 19.51 45.22
CA THR A 34 42.78 20.18 44.13
C THR A 34 42.66 19.31 42.89
N ASN A 35 43.75 18.62 42.52
CA ASN A 35 43.75 17.68 41.40
C ASN A 35 42.80 16.49 41.67
N ILE A 36 42.83 15.91 42.87
CA ILE A 36 41.92 14.83 43.27
C ILE A 36 40.47 15.27 43.15
N ARG A 37 40.11 16.45 43.70
CA ARG A 37 38.73 16.99 43.60
C ARG A 37 38.29 17.19 42.15
N THR A 38 39.20 17.63 41.27
CA THR A 38 38.91 17.82 39.84
C THR A 38 38.62 16.48 39.17
N LEU A 39 39.48 15.48 39.40
CA LEU A 39 39.29 14.13 38.86
C LEU A 39 38.03 13.44 39.42
N GLU A 40 37.68 13.68 40.69
CA GLU A 40 36.44 13.18 41.29
C GLU A 40 35.21 13.76 40.57
N ASN A 41 35.21 15.07 40.28
CA ASN A 41 34.15 15.70 39.53
C ASN A 41 34.04 15.13 38.11
N ASP A 42 35.17 15.01 37.41
CA ASP A 42 35.21 14.42 36.06
C ASP A 42 34.71 12.97 36.05
N PHE A 43 35.07 12.20 37.07
CA PHE A 43 34.57 10.83 37.25
C PHE A 43 33.05 10.81 37.47
N GLN A 44 32.48 11.72 38.27
CA GLN A 44 31.03 11.82 38.43
C GLN A 44 30.34 12.25 37.14
N PHE A 45 30.92 13.19 36.38
CA PHE A 45 30.40 13.58 35.06
C PHE A 45 30.41 12.39 34.09
N ALA A 46 31.53 11.65 34.00
CA ALA A 46 31.62 10.45 33.17
C ALA A 46 30.60 9.38 33.59
N LYS A 47 30.44 9.14 34.89
CA LYS A 47 29.46 8.19 35.43
C LYS A 47 28.03 8.58 35.08
N SER A 48 27.66 9.85 35.22
CA SER A 48 26.33 10.33 34.82
C SER A 48 26.10 10.21 33.30
N GLY A 49 27.13 10.48 32.50
CA GLY A 49 27.11 10.28 31.05
C GLY A 49 26.87 8.82 30.66
N ILE A 50 27.56 7.88 31.31
CA ILE A 50 27.37 6.43 31.10
C ILE A 50 25.94 6.01 31.46
N THR A 51 25.39 6.49 32.59
CA THR A 51 24.00 6.19 32.98
C THR A 51 23.01 6.66 31.91
N LYS A 52 23.17 7.89 31.41
CA LYS A 52 22.31 8.43 30.35
C LYS A 52 22.42 7.64 29.04
N LEU A 53 23.63 7.28 28.63
CA LEU A 53 23.85 6.46 27.43
C LEU A 53 23.19 5.07 27.56
N ASN A 54 23.22 4.47 28.75
CA ASN A 54 22.53 3.20 29.00
C ASN A 54 21.01 3.36 28.89
N GLU A 55 20.42 4.42 29.46
CA GLU A 55 18.99 4.71 29.33
C GLU A 55 18.56 4.91 27.86
N ASP A 56 19.34 5.67 27.09
CA ASP A 56 19.06 5.91 25.68
C ASP A 56 19.23 4.63 24.84
N THR A 57 20.20 3.78 25.18
CA THR A 57 20.38 2.46 24.58
C THR A 57 19.17 1.55 24.81
N GLU A 58 18.61 1.54 26.03
CA GLU A 58 17.41 0.74 26.33
C GLU A 58 16.16 1.28 25.63
N LYS A 59 15.98 2.60 25.56
CA LYS A 59 14.91 3.22 24.76
C LYS A 59 15.01 2.83 23.28
N MET A 60 16.23 2.87 22.73
CA MET A 60 16.48 2.48 21.35
C MET A 60 16.20 0.99 21.10
N LYS A 61 16.58 0.10 22.02
CA LYS A 61 16.23 -1.32 21.93
C LYS A 61 14.72 -1.56 21.97
N ALA A 62 14.00 -0.87 22.85
CA ALA A 62 12.54 -0.97 22.93
C ALA A 62 11.86 -0.50 21.63
N ALA A 63 12.27 0.67 21.10
CA ALA A 63 11.77 1.20 19.83
C ALA A 63 12.08 0.25 18.65
N LYS A 64 13.29 -0.32 18.60
CA LYS A 64 13.67 -1.34 17.61
C LYS A 64 12.76 -2.56 17.70
N GLY A 65 12.46 -3.06 18.91
CA GLY A 65 11.54 -4.17 19.13
C GLY A 65 10.11 -3.89 18.63
N GLU A 66 9.60 -2.68 18.86
CA GLU A 66 8.29 -2.24 18.36
C GLU A 66 8.25 -2.18 16.83
N ILE A 67 9.30 -1.61 16.20
CA ILE A 67 9.42 -1.53 14.74
C ILE A 67 9.46 -2.93 14.13
N CYS A 68 10.29 -3.83 14.67
CA CYS A 68 10.36 -5.22 14.20
C CYS A 68 9.00 -5.93 14.30
N SER A 69 8.26 -5.69 15.38
CA SER A 69 6.92 -6.27 15.56
C SER A 69 5.93 -5.76 14.49
N LYS A 70 5.94 -4.45 14.23
CA LYS A 70 5.12 -3.84 13.16
C LYS A 70 5.49 -4.38 11.78
N ILE A 71 6.79 -4.56 11.48
CA ILE A 71 7.26 -5.12 10.21
C ILE A 71 6.73 -6.55 10.03
N LEU A 72 6.84 -7.38 11.07
CA LEU A 72 6.37 -8.78 11.04
C LEU A 72 4.86 -8.86 10.78
N ASP A 73 4.06 -8.02 11.44
CA ASP A 73 2.60 -7.99 11.23
C ASP A 73 2.22 -7.53 9.83
N LYS A 74 2.95 -6.56 9.27
CA LYS A 74 2.76 -6.12 7.88
C LYS A 74 3.12 -7.23 6.89
N GLN A 75 4.21 -7.95 7.11
CA GLN A 75 4.61 -9.09 6.27
C GLN A 75 3.55 -10.21 6.30
N LYS A 76 3.03 -10.56 7.48
CA LYS A 76 1.92 -11.53 7.58
C LYS A 76 0.68 -11.08 6.80
N ARG A 77 0.32 -9.80 6.90
CA ARG A 77 -0.82 -9.24 6.17
C ARG A 77 -0.61 -9.25 4.65
N ILE A 78 0.61 -8.97 4.19
CA ILE A 78 0.97 -9.04 2.77
C ILE A 78 0.81 -10.48 2.27
N ALA A 79 1.36 -11.47 3.00
CA ALA A 79 1.25 -12.88 2.62
C ALA A 79 -0.22 -13.36 2.52
N THR A 80 -1.09 -12.93 3.45
CA THR A 80 -2.53 -13.23 3.37
C THR A 80 -3.16 -12.62 2.12
N LEU A 81 -2.88 -11.36 1.82
CA LEU A 81 -3.41 -10.67 0.64
C LEU A 81 -2.90 -11.26 -0.67
N GLU A 82 -1.65 -11.73 -0.72
CA GLU A 82 -1.09 -12.45 -1.86
C GLU A 82 -1.80 -13.80 -2.08
N SER A 83 -2.04 -14.55 -1.01
CA SER A 83 -2.87 -15.77 -1.06
C SER A 83 -4.29 -15.46 -1.57
N ASP A 84 -4.91 -14.38 -1.10
CA ASP A 84 -6.27 -14.03 -1.55
C ASP A 84 -6.28 -13.58 -3.02
N THR A 85 -5.26 -12.85 -3.46
CA THR A 85 -5.08 -12.43 -4.85
C THR A 85 -4.93 -13.62 -5.79
N THR A 86 -4.14 -14.63 -5.40
CA THR A 86 -3.96 -15.85 -6.19
C THR A 86 -5.26 -16.66 -6.27
N LYS A 87 -5.98 -16.84 -5.16
CA LYS A 87 -7.30 -17.50 -5.13
C LYS A 87 -8.34 -16.78 -5.99
N LEU A 88 -8.37 -15.44 -5.93
CA LEU A 88 -9.28 -14.64 -6.73
C LEU A 88 -8.95 -14.74 -8.22
N SER A 89 -7.67 -14.76 -8.56
CA SER A 89 -7.21 -14.94 -9.95
C SER A 89 -7.62 -16.31 -10.50
N GLN A 90 -7.44 -17.38 -9.73
CA GLN A 90 -7.89 -18.72 -10.10
C GLN A 90 -9.41 -18.79 -10.27
N THR A 91 -10.17 -18.18 -9.35
CA THR A 91 -11.64 -18.10 -9.45
C THR A 91 -12.07 -17.37 -10.72
N LEU A 92 -11.39 -16.26 -11.06
CA LEU A 92 -11.68 -15.49 -12.27
C LEU A 92 -11.41 -16.31 -13.54
N GLU A 93 -10.33 -17.08 -13.57
CA GLU A 93 -9.99 -17.96 -14.69
C GLU A 93 -11.06 -19.04 -14.91
N LEU A 94 -11.53 -19.68 -13.82
CA LEU A 94 -12.62 -20.66 -13.88
C LEU A 94 -13.92 -20.04 -14.42
N ILE A 95 -14.32 -18.86 -13.93
CA ILE A 95 -15.50 -18.15 -14.43
C ILE A 95 -15.36 -17.82 -15.92
N GLN A 96 -14.17 -17.43 -16.38
CA GLN A 96 -13.93 -17.16 -17.79
C GLN A 96 -14.07 -18.42 -18.64
N GLN A 97 -13.54 -19.56 -18.18
CA GLN A 97 -13.67 -20.85 -18.85
C GLN A 97 -15.14 -21.29 -18.93
N GLU A 98 -15.89 -21.17 -17.84
CA GLU A 98 -17.33 -21.47 -17.82
C GLU A 98 -18.11 -20.57 -18.76
N ARG A 99 -17.83 -19.26 -18.78
CA ARG A 99 -18.46 -18.30 -19.69
C ARG A 99 -18.25 -18.69 -21.15
N VAL A 100 -17.02 -19.07 -21.52
CA VAL A 100 -16.70 -19.52 -22.89
C VAL A 100 -17.45 -20.82 -23.22
N GLY A 101 -17.47 -21.78 -22.28
CA GLY A 101 -18.19 -23.04 -22.45
C GLY A 101 -19.71 -22.85 -22.61
N LEU A 102 -20.31 -21.97 -21.82
CA LEU A 102 -21.73 -21.61 -21.92
C LEU A 102 -22.05 -20.87 -23.21
N ALA A 103 -21.20 -19.93 -23.63
CA ALA A 103 -21.36 -19.21 -24.90
C ALA A 103 -21.34 -20.16 -26.09
N ALA A 104 -20.43 -21.14 -26.09
CA ALA A 104 -20.36 -22.18 -27.12
C ALA A 104 -21.64 -23.03 -27.15
N LYS A 105 -22.12 -23.52 -26.00
CA LYS A 105 -23.37 -24.29 -25.88
C LYS A 105 -24.59 -23.49 -26.35
N LEU A 106 -24.65 -22.19 -26.04
CA LEU A 106 -25.73 -21.32 -26.47
C LEU A 106 -25.72 -21.09 -27.99
N SER A 107 -24.53 -20.93 -28.57
CA SER A 107 -24.36 -20.84 -30.02
C SER A 107 -24.80 -22.10 -30.74
N GLU A 108 -24.44 -23.27 -30.20
CA GLU A 108 -24.87 -24.58 -30.72
C GLU A 108 -26.39 -24.73 -30.68
N LYS A 109 -27.02 -24.41 -29.53
CA LYS A 109 -28.48 -24.42 -29.41
C LYS A 109 -29.15 -23.48 -30.40
N ARG A 110 -28.62 -22.25 -30.56
CA ARG A 110 -29.15 -21.28 -31.53
C ARG A 110 -29.06 -21.83 -32.97
N ALA A 111 -27.93 -22.43 -33.34
CA ALA A 111 -27.77 -23.05 -34.65
C ALA A 111 -28.76 -24.20 -34.86
N TYR A 112 -28.98 -25.05 -33.85
CA TYR A 112 -29.97 -26.12 -33.88
C TYR A 112 -31.40 -25.58 -34.09
N TYR A 113 -31.83 -24.58 -33.31
CA TYR A 113 -33.17 -24.03 -33.43
C TYR A 113 -33.38 -23.28 -34.75
N ASN A 114 -32.36 -22.58 -35.26
CA ASN A 114 -32.42 -21.97 -36.58
C ASN A 114 -32.66 -23.03 -37.67
N LYS A 115 -31.93 -24.15 -37.62
CA LYS A 115 -32.11 -25.27 -38.54
C LYS A 115 -33.52 -25.87 -38.46
N VAL A 116 -34.06 -26.03 -37.25
CA VAL A 116 -35.45 -26.51 -37.06
C VAL A 116 -36.47 -25.52 -37.64
N ALA A 117 -36.28 -24.22 -37.42
CA ALA A 117 -37.14 -23.19 -37.97
C ALA A 117 -37.09 -23.15 -39.51
N GLU A 118 -35.89 -23.29 -40.09
CA GLU A 118 -35.70 -23.40 -41.55
C GLU A 118 -36.41 -24.62 -42.14
N ASP A 119 -36.27 -25.80 -41.52
CA ASP A 119 -36.97 -27.02 -41.97
C ASP A 119 -38.50 -26.87 -41.88
N MET A 120 -38.99 -26.26 -40.80
CA MET A 120 -40.42 -25.99 -40.63
C MET A 120 -40.96 -24.99 -41.67
N ASN A 121 -40.20 -23.92 -41.95
CA ASN A 121 -40.55 -22.95 -42.98
C ASN A 121 -40.55 -23.60 -44.38
N ALA A 122 -39.57 -24.44 -44.69
CA ALA A 122 -39.51 -25.17 -45.95
C ALA A 122 -40.71 -26.12 -46.13
N LYS A 123 -41.13 -26.82 -45.06
CA LYS A 123 -42.33 -27.66 -45.07
C LYS A 123 -43.61 -26.84 -45.28
N LEU A 124 -43.74 -25.71 -44.59
CA LEU A 124 -44.89 -24.81 -44.73
C LEU A 124 -44.99 -24.25 -46.17
N GLN A 125 -43.87 -23.83 -46.75
CA GLN A 125 -43.81 -23.34 -48.12
C GLN A 125 -44.24 -24.42 -49.12
N LYS A 126 -43.73 -25.66 -48.99
CA LYS A 126 -44.18 -26.79 -49.81
C LYS A 126 -45.69 -27.04 -49.71
N GLN A 127 -46.26 -26.92 -48.51
CA GLN A 127 -47.69 -27.09 -48.30
C GLN A 127 -48.50 -25.95 -48.96
N GLN A 128 -48.01 -24.71 -48.89
CA GLN A 128 -48.63 -23.57 -49.57
C GLN A 128 -48.60 -23.74 -51.09
N GLU A 129 -47.46 -24.13 -51.66
CA GLU A 129 -47.32 -24.41 -53.10
C GLU A 129 -48.28 -25.52 -53.56
N TRP A 130 -48.38 -26.60 -52.78
CA TRP A 130 -49.31 -27.69 -53.05
C TRP A 130 -50.78 -27.24 -53.01
N ASN A 131 -51.16 -26.43 -52.01
CA ASN A 131 -52.50 -25.85 -51.90
C ASN A 131 -52.83 -24.92 -53.07
N ASN A 132 -51.88 -24.07 -53.47
CA ASN A 132 -52.04 -23.17 -54.61
C ASN A 132 -52.22 -23.96 -55.92
N SER A 133 -51.42 -25.01 -56.13
CA SER A 133 -51.57 -25.92 -57.27
C SER A 133 -52.96 -26.59 -57.30
N LYS A 134 -53.45 -27.08 -56.15
CA LYS A 134 -54.82 -27.62 -56.04
C LYS A 134 -55.90 -26.58 -56.34
N LYS A 135 -55.74 -25.34 -55.87
CA LYS A 135 -56.67 -24.24 -56.15
C LYS A 135 -56.75 -23.96 -57.64
N ILE A 136 -55.61 -23.84 -58.32
CA ILE A 136 -55.53 -23.66 -59.78
C ILE A 136 -56.18 -24.83 -60.52
N SER A 137 -55.91 -26.07 -60.12
CA SER A 137 -56.54 -27.26 -60.72
C SER A 137 -58.06 -27.26 -60.57
N ARG A 138 -58.58 -26.87 -59.40
CA ARG A 138 -60.03 -26.73 -59.15
C ARG A 138 -60.64 -25.60 -59.97
N GLU A 139 -59.99 -24.45 -60.07
CA GLU A 139 -60.47 -23.32 -60.87
C GLU A 139 -60.49 -23.65 -62.36
N ARG A 140 -59.47 -24.37 -62.87
CA ARG A 140 -59.43 -24.85 -64.25
C ARG A 140 -60.59 -25.82 -64.53
N LYS A 141 -60.79 -26.85 -63.68
CA LYS A 141 -61.95 -27.75 -63.77
C LYS A 141 -63.29 -27.02 -63.67
N LYS A 142 -63.40 -26.00 -62.81
CA LYS A 142 -64.63 -25.24 -62.65
C LYS A 142 -64.91 -24.37 -63.88
N ARG A 143 -63.89 -23.82 -64.54
CA ARG A 143 -64.05 -23.14 -65.83
C ARG A 143 -64.48 -24.12 -66.93
N ASP A 144 -63.86 -25.30 -67.00
CA ASP A 144 -64.24 -26.35 -67.95
C ASP A 144 -65.70 -26.81 -67.72
N LEU A 145 -66.12 -26.96 -66.45
CA LEU A 145 -67.51 -27.30 -66.10
C LEU A 145 -68.49 -26.13 -66.24
N VAL A 146 -68.07 -24.87 -66.15
CA VAL A 146 -68.98 -23.71 -66.37
C VAL A 146 -69.21 -23.49 -67.87
N THR A 147 -68.25 -23.86 -68.73
CA THR A 147 -68.53 -24.02 -70.16
C THR A 147 -69.45 -25.20 -70.47
N GLU A 148 -69.51 -26.23 -69.62
CA GLU A 148 -70.31 -27.43 -69.87
C GLU A 148 -71.67 -27.48 -69.14
N LYS A 149 -71.86 -26.73 -68.06
CA LYS A 149 -73.04 -26.84 -67.19
C LYS A 149 -73.61 -25.50 -66.73
N ALA A 150 -73.97 -24.66 -67.69
CA ALA A 150 -75.05 -23.69 -67.53
C ALA A 150 -76.45 -24.34 -67.32
N ALA A 151 -76.52 -25.61 -66.93
CA ALA A 151 -77.75 -26.32 -66.59
C ALA A 151 -77.54 -27.14 -65.30
N GLY A 152 -78.31 -26.83 -64.24
CA GLY A 152 -78.60 -27.79 -63.16
C GLY A 152 -78.10 -27.46 -61.73
N GLN A 153 -78.82 -26.55 -61.06
CA GLN A 153 -79.41 -26.66 -59.70
C GLN A 153 -78.69 -27.37 -58.50
N ARG A 154 -78.30 -26.53 -57.53
CA ARG A 154 -78.74 -26.41 -56.11
C ARG A 154 -79.05 -27.65 -55.22
N SER A 155 -78.32 -27.71 -54.09
CA SER A 155 -78.71 -28.00 -52.67
C SER A 155 -77.74 -28.99 -51.99
N LYS A 156 -76.98 -28.61 -50.95
CA LYS A 156 -77.27 -28.45 -49.50
C LYS A 156 -77.09 -29.78 -48.72
N VAL A 157 -76.21 -29.78 -47.69
CA VAL A 157 -76.32 -30.42 -46.34
C VAL A 157 -74.95 -30.84 -45.73
N GLU A 158 -74.64 -30.18 -44.60
CA GLU A 158 -74.12 -30.60 -43.26
C GLU A 158 -72.91 -31.53 -42.98
N GLY A 159 -72.21 -31.19 -41.86
CA GLY A 159 -71.42 -32.09 -41.00
C GLY A 159 -70.18 -31.42 -40.37
N LYS A 160 -70.29 -30.77 -39.18
CA LYS A 160 -69.85 -31.19 -37.82
C LYS A 160 -68.34 -31.10 -37.52
N ASP A 161 -67.94 -30.08 -36.76
CA ASP A 161 -66.65 -29.98 -36.04
C ASP A 161 -66.94 -29.83 -34.53
N GLY A 162 -66.38 -30.73 -33.72
CA GLY A 162 -66.38 -30.67 -32.27
C GLY A 162 -64.98 -30.29 -31.77
N ALA A 163 -64.87 -29.16 -31.07
CA ALA A 163 -63.67 -28.75 -30.37
C ALA A 163 -64.03 -28.62 -28.88
N ASP A 164 -63.66 -29.65 -28.11
CA ASP A 164 -63.68 -29.65 -26.65
C ASP A 164 -62.23 -29.74 -26.16
N GLY A 165 -61.90 -28.99 -25.12
CA GLY A 165 -60.54 -28.81 -24.63
C GLY A 165 -60.41 -27.63 -23.68
N ASN A 166 -61.14 -27.70 -22.56
CA ASN A 166 -61.09 -26.77 -21.43
C ASN A 166 -59.65 -26.38 -21.03
N LEU A 167 -59.36 -25.07 -21.08
CA LEU A 167 -58.19 -24.41 -20.49
C LEU A 167 -58.50 -24.04 -19.04
N VAL A 168 -58.04 -24.83 -18.07
CA VAL A 168 -58.03 -24.45 -16.65
C VAL A 168 -56.71 -24.89 -16.02
N MET A 169 -55.66 -24.07 -16.16
CA MET A 169 -54.38 -24.20 -15.44
C MET A 169 -53.73 -22.81 -15.20
N ASP A 170 -54.51 -21.80 -14.80
CA ASP A 170 -53.98 -20.43 -14.61
C ASP A 170 -53.48 -20.09 -13.18
N ASN A 171 -53.66 -20.95 -12.18
CA ASN A 171 -53.22 -20.63 -10.80
C ASN A 171 -51.80 -21.10 -10.43
N MET A 172 -51.30 -22.22 -10.98
CA MET A 172 -49.96 -22.73 -10.60
C MET A 172 -48.81 -21.90 -11.21
N GLY A 173 -49.09 -21.19 -12.32
CA GLY A 173 -48.09 -20.40 -13.03
C GLY A 173 -47.84 -19.01 -12.44
N SER A 174 -48.62 -18.56 -11.45
CA SER A 174 -48.46 -17.26 -10.79
C SER A 174 -47.23 -17.25 -9.88
N ASP A 175 -47.11 -18.24 -8.99
CA ASP A 175 -46.07 -18.22 -7.96
C ASP A 175 -44.69 -18.54 -8.52
N VAL A 176 -44.60 -19.51 -9.44
CA VAL A 176 -43.35 -19.77 -10.19
C VAL A 176 -42.88 -18.53 -10.95
N ARG A 177 -43.81 -17.73 -11.50
CA ARG A 177 -43.45 -16.46 -12.16
C ARG A 177 -42.93 -15.42 -11.18
N LYS A 178 -43.50 -15.32 -9.97
CA LYS A 178 -43.02 -14.38 -8.94
C LYS A 178 -41.61 -14.75 -8.45
N ASP A 179 -41.36 -16.03 -8.20
CA ASP A 179 -40.04 -16.51 -7.73
C ASP A 179 -38.97 -16.24 -8.79
N LEU A 180 -39.26 -16.51 -10.06
CA LEU A 180 -38.36 -16.19 -11.18
C LEU A 180 -38.06 -14.69 -11.32
N ILE A 181 -39.04 -13.82 -11.05
CA ILE A 181 -38.84 -12.36 -11.05
C ILE A 181 -37.89 -11.95 -9.92
N ILE A 182 -38.06 -12.52 -8.72
CA ILE A 182 -37.18 -12.23 -7.57
C ILE A 182 -35.74 -12.69 -7.85
N GLU A 183 -35.55 -13.89 -8.42
CA GLU A 183 -34.22 -14.38 -8.80
C GLU A 183 -33.57 -13.48 -9.87
N LEU A 184 -34.36 -13.01 -10.86
CA LEU A 184 -33.89 -12.10 -11.89
C LEU A 184 -33.44 -10.75 -11.30
N ASP A 185 -34.21 -10.18 -10.38
CA ASP A 185 -33.89 -8.92 -9.72
C ASP A 185 -32.63 -9.05 -8.85
N ASN A 186 -32.47 -10.16 -8.13
CA ASN A 186 -31.26 -10.48 -7.37
C ASN A 186 -30.03 -10.63 -8.30
N ALA A 187 -30.18 -11.35 -9.42
CA ALA A 187 -29.11 -11.49 -10.41
C ALA A 187 -28.74 -10.14 -11.05
N LYS A 188 -29.71 -9.26 -11.26
CA LYS A 188 -29.48 -7.90 -11.77
C LYS A 188 -28.72 -7.04 -10.75
N ALA A 189 -29.10 -7.09 -9.48
CA ALA A 189 -28.39 -6.37 -8.41
C ALA A 189 -26.94 -6.85 -8.26
N THR A 190 -26.69 -8.16 -8.36
CA THR A 190 -25.31 -8.69 -8.33
C THR A 190 -24.50 -8.26 -9.56
N LEU A 191 -25.10 -8.22 -10.75
CA LEU A 191 -24.46 -7.70 -11.96
C LEU A 191 -24.08 -6.22 -11.81
N ASP A 192 -24.98 -5.39 -11.29
CA ASP A 192 -24.72 -3.97 -11.05
C ASP A 192 -23.57 -3.76 -10.04
N GLY A 193 -23.52 -4.59 -8.99
CA GLY A 193 -22.41 -4.60 -8.03
C GLY A 193 -21.06 -4.98 -8.68
N ILE A 194 -21.06 -5.97 -9.57
CA ILE A 194 -19.85 -6.37 -10.33
C ILE A 194 -19.40 -5.25 -11.26
N LEU A 195 -20.32 -4.55 -11.92
CA LEU A 195 -20.00 -3.42 -12.80
C LEU A 195 -19.38 -2.25 -12.01
N ALA A 196 -19.89 -1.96 -10.81
CA ALA A 196 -19.32 -0.94 -9.93
C ALA A 196 -17.88 -1.32 -9.47
N LEU A 197 -17.66 -2.57 -9.08
CA LEU A 197 -16.33 -3.08 -8.72
C LEU A 197 -15.36 -3.02 -9.90
N LYS A 198 -15.81 -3.41 -11.10
CA LYS A 198 -15.02 -3.31 -12.33
C LYS A 198 -14.59 -1.88 -12.62
N ALA A 199 -15.49 -0.90 -12.47
CA ALA A 199 -15.18 0.50 -12.64
C ALA A 199 -14.11 0.97 -11.62
N LYS A 200 -14.22 0.56 -10.35
CA LYS A 200 -13.24 0.88 -9.30
C LYS A 200 -11.86 0.26 -9.57
N VAL A 201 -11.80 -0.99 -10.02
CA VAL A 201 -10.53 -1.63 -10.38
C VAL A 201 -9.90 -0.92 -11.58
N LEU A 202 -10.69 -0.51 -12.57
CA LEU A 202 -10.20 0.21 -13.74
C LEU A 202 -9.59 1.58 -13.35
N THR A 203 -10.21 2.30 -12.42
CA THR A 203 -9.67 3.59 -11.95
C THR A 203 -8.37 3.43 -11.17
N GLU A 204 -8.26 2.42 -10.30
CA GLU A 204 -7.02 2.11 -9.58
C GLU A 204 -5.90 1.65 -10.53
N ASN A 205 -6.20 0.78 -11.49
CA ASN A 205 -5.22 0.37 -12.52
C ASN A 205 -4.68 1.57 -13.31
N ASN A 206 -5.55 2.54 -13.65
CA ASN A 206 -5.13 3.77 -14.32
C ASN A 206 -4.28 4.69 -13.42
N LYS A 207 -4.46 4.67 -12.10
CA LYS A 207 -3.59 5.40 -11.16
C LYS A 207 -2.22 4.73 -11.08
N ILE A 208 -2.18 3.41 -10.93
CA ILE A 208 -0.95 2.62 -10.87
C ILE A 208 -0.16 2.80 -12.18
N LYS A 209 -0.82 2.72 -13.34
CA LYS A 209 -0.18 2.95 -14.63
C LYS A 209 0.48 4.34 -14.72
N ARG A 210 -0.21 5.40 -14.27
CA ARG A 210 0.37 6.76 -14.23
C ARG A 210 1.55 6.87 -13.26
N ALA A 211 1.48 6.22 -12.10
CA ALA A 211 2.59 6.20 -11.15
C ALA A 211 3.82 5.48 -11.71
N ILE A 212 3.63 4.38 -12.45
CA ILE A 212 4.70 3.65 -13.14
C ILE A 212 5.32 4.52 -14.23
N GLU A 213 4.51 5.19 -15.05
CA GLU A 213 4.99 6.12 -16.08
C GLU A 213 5.80 7.27 -15.48
N ASP A 214 5.34 7.83 -14.36
CA ASP A 214 6.05 8.90 -13.64
C ASP A 214 7.39 8.44 -13.05
N VAL A 215 7.44 7.24 -12.45
CA VAL A 215 8.71 6.64 -11.99
C VAL A 215 9.66 6.40 -13.17
N LYS A 216 9.16 5.90 -14.30
CA LYS A 216 9.97 5.67 -15.51
C LYS A 216 10.50 6.97 -16.12
N CYS A 217 9.72 8.05 -16.08
CA CYS A 217 10.18 9.37 -16.49
C CYS A 217 11.31 9.88 -15.60
N ARG A 218 11.15 9.76 -14.26
CA ARG A 218 12.20 10.13 -13.30
C ARG A 218 13.44 9.25 -13.43
N GLU A 219 13.27 7.96 -13.69
CA GLU A 219 14.37 7.05 -13.99
C GLU A 219 15.21 7.60 -15.15
N ASN A 220 14.56 8.10 -16.22
CA ASN A 220 15.25 8.67 -17.36
C ASN A 220 16.08 9.93 -17.05
N GLU A 221 15.78 10.68 -15.99
CA GLU A 221 16.56 11.85 -15.57
C GLU A 221 17.92 11.47 -14.95
N PHE A 222 18.08 10.24 -14.46
CA PHE A 222 19.35 9.80 -13.91
C PHE A 222 20.42 9.61 -14.99
N LYS A 223 21.68 9.85 -14.60
CA LYS A 223 22.84 9.63 -15.46
C LYS A 223 22.92 8.14 -15.88
N PRO A 224 23.38 7.82 -17.10
CA PRO A 224 23.48 6.44 -17.58
C PRO A 224 24.27 5.51 -16.66
N GLU A 225 25.31 6.02 -16.00
CA GLU A 225 26.16 5.26 -15.08
C GLU A 225 25.37 4.79 -13.85
N LEU A 226 24.49 5.63 -13.31
CA LEU A 226 23.59 5.29 -12.20
C LEU A 226 22.55 4.24 -12.62
N LYS A 227 22.05 4.32 -13.86
CA LYS A 227 21.09 3.33 -14.39
C LYS A 227 21.74 1.96 -14.62
N ALA A 228 23.02 1.96 -14.98
CA ALA A 228 23.78 0.74 -15.26
C ALA A 228 24.45 0.13 -14.00
N ALA A 229 24.50 0.88 -12.89
CA ALA A 229 25.05 0.42 -11.63
C ALA A 229 24.19 -0.71 -11.04
N ASP A 230 24.85 -1.61 -10.31
CA ASP A 230 24.15 -2.69 -9.61
C ASP A 230 23.31 -2.13 -8.46
N ILE A 231 22.08 -2.63 -8.32
CA ILE A 231 21.13 -2.16 -7.30
C ILE A 231 21.71 -2.35 -5.89
N THR A 232 22.40 -3.45 -5.62
CA THR A 232 22.97 -3.72 -4.30
C THR A 232 24.09 -2.74 -3.96
N ALA A 233 24.94 -2.39 -4.93
CA ALA A 233 25.97 -1.37 -4.75
C ALA A 233 25.38 0.02 -4.49
N LEU A 234 24.31 0.40 -5.21
CA LEU A 234 23.61 1.66 -4.99
C LEU A 234 22.92 1.72 -3.61
N GLU A 235 22.36 0.61 -3.14
CA GLU A 235 21.77 0.51 -1.80
C GLU A 235 22.83 0.65 -0.69
N GLU A 236 24.01 0.04 -0.87
CA GLU A 236 25.14 0.18 0.05
C GLU A 236 25.65 1.63 0.09
N GLU A 237 25.85 2.27 -1.06
CA GLU A 237 26.25 3.69 -1.14
C GLU A 237 25.20 4.62 -0.52
N CYS A 238 23.91 4.40 -0.80
CA CYS A 238 22.83 5.17 -0.15
C CYS A 238 22.87 5.02 1.36
N THR A 239 23.10 3.80 1.87
CA THR A 239 23.18 3.54 3.30
C THR A 239 24.38 4.24 3.92
N ALA A 240 25.54 4.20 3.27
CA ALA A 240 26.74 4.92 3.70
C ALA A 240 26.50 6.43 3.75
N LEU A 241 25.90 7.03 2.71
CA LEU A 241 25.58 8.46 2.68
C LEU A 241 24.60 8.87 3.78
N ILE A 242 23.63 8.01 4.13
CA ILE A 242 22.70 8.26 5.23
C ILE A 242 23.46 8.26 6.57
N SER A 243 24.38 7.32 6.76
CA SER A 243 25.24 7.27 7.95
C SER A 243 26.17 8.48 8.05
N ASP A 244 26.80 8.88 6.95
CA ASP A 244 27.65 10.08 6.89
C ASP A 244 26.84 11.34 7.23
N LYS A 245 25.67 11.51 6.62
CA LYS A 245 24.77 12.62 6.92
C LYS A 245 24.36 12.66 8.39
N ALA A 246 24.12 11.50 9.01
CA ALA A 246 23.82 11.44 10.44
C ALA A 246 25.01 11.91 11.28
N GLY A 247 26.23 11.44 10.95
CA GLY A 247 27.47 11.88 11.61
C GLY A 247 27.73 13.37 11.43
N GLU A 248 27.53 13.92 10.23
CA GLU A 248 27.66 15.35 9.96
C GLU A 248 26.64 16.19 10.75
N ALA A 249 25.39 15.71 10.86
CA ALA A 249 24.37 16.39 11.66
C ALA A 249 24.71 16.39 13.15
N GLU A 250 25.25 15.30 13.68
CA GLU A 250 25.74 15.23 15.07
C GLU A 250 26.93 16.17 15.29
N TYR A 251 27.86 16.24 14.33
CA TYR A 251 29.00 17.16 14.38
C TYR A 251 28.55 18.62 14.36
N LEU A 252 27.62 19.00 13.47
CA LEU A 252 27.04 20.34 13.43
C LEU A 252 26.33 20.68 14.75
N GLN A 253 25.55 19.77 15.30
CA GLN A 253 24.91 19.97 16.60
C GLN A 253 25.93 20.13 17.75
N SER A 254 27.05 19.42 17.69
CA SER A 254 28.15 19.59 18.64
C SER A 254 28.79 20.98 18.51
N LEU A 255 29.00 21.47 17.29
CA LEU A 255 29.51 22.82 17.04
C LEU A 255 28.54 23.89 17.55
N GLU A 256 27.23 23.75 17.28
CA GLU A 256 26.21 24.66 17.81
C GLU A 256 26.24 24.74 19.34
N LYS A 257 26.34 23.59 20.02
CA LYS A 257 26.50 23.54 21.49
C LYS A 257 27.79 24.20 21.97
N GLN A 258 28.88 24.11 21.21
CA GLN A 258 30.14 24.78 21.55
C GLN A 258 30.02 26.29 21.37
N VAL A 259 29.36 26.76 20.31
CA VAL A 259 29.06 28.18 20.08
C VAL A 259 28.17 28.74 21.20
N GLU A 260 27.12 28.02 21.59
CA GLU A 260 26.24 28.42 22.71
C GLU A 260 27.03 28.58 24.03
N LYS A 261 27.99 27.69 24.30
CA LYS A 261 28.88 27.83 25.46
C LYS A 261 29.74 29.09 25.40
N LEU A 262 30.21 29.49 24.22
CA LEU A 262 31.01 30.70 24.04
C LEU A 262 30.18 31.97 24.26
N GLU A 263 28.91 31.99 23.81
CA GLU A 263 27.97 33.10 24.07
C GLU A 263 27.67 33.30 25.57
N GLN A 264 27.73 32.22 26.37
CA GLN A 264 27.54 32.29 27.82
C GLN A 264 28.74 32.90 28.56
N ILE A 265 29.91 33.00 27.94
CA ILE A 265 31.10 33.59 28.58
C ILE A 265 30.89 35.10 28.72
N ARG A 266 30.59 35.52 29.95
CA ARG A 266 30.53 36.92 30.36
C ARG A 266 31.65 37.17 31.35
N HIS A 267 32.53 38.11 31.04
CA HIS A 267 33.63 38.48 31.91
C HIS A 267 33.47 39.93 32.37
N VAL A 268 33.52 40.16 33.67
CA VAL A 268 33.43 41.51 34.25
C VAL A 268 34.85 42.05 34.42
N VAL A 269 35.19 43.06 33.64
CA VAL A 269 36.47 43.76 33.71
C VAL A 269 36.31 45.01 34.59
N LYS A 270 37.11 45.11 35.64
CA LYS A 270 37.12 46.29 36.52
C LYS A 270 38.13 47.32 36.00
N CYS A 271 37.65 48.53 35.71
CA CYS A 271 38.51 49.64 35.34
C CYS A 271 39.13 50.28 36.59
N ALA A 272 40.34 50.83 36.46
CA ALA A 272 41.02 51.54 37.54
C ALA A 272 40.23 52.78 38.05
N CYS A 273 39.27 53.29 37.28
CA CYS A 273 38.35 54.36 37.70
C CYS A 273 37.22 53.89 38.64
N GLY A 274 37.08 52.57 38.86
CA GLY A 274 36.03 51.97 39.69
C GLY A 274 34.80 51.48 38.93
N GLU A 275 34.72 51.71 37.62
CA GLU A 275 33.62 51.19 36.78
C GLU A 275 33.85 49.72 36.39
N GLU A 276 32.76 48.95 36.32
CA GLU A 276 32.76 47.54 35.91
C GLU A 276 32.12 47.37 34.53
N TYR A 277 32.85 46.75 33.61
CA TYR A 277 32.41 46.51 32.24
C TYR A 277 32.18 45.01 32.03
N THR A 278 30.98 44.63 31.60
CA THR A 278 30.71 43.24 31.21
C THR A 278 31.08 43.05 29.74
N VAL A 279 32.14 42.29 29.48
CA VAL A 279 32.51 41.85 28.15
C VAL A 279 31.82 40.52 27.88
N ALA A 280 30.99 40.49 26.84
CA ALA A 280 30.34 39.28 26.34
C ALA A 280 30.78 39.04 24.89
N VAL A 281 30.93 37.78 24.51
CA VAL A 281 31.18 37.40 23.11
C VAL A 281 29.84 37.48 22.38
N ASN A 282 29.63 38.52 21.58
CA ASN A 282 28.55 38.58 20.61
C ASN A 282 29.10 38.05 19.28
N MET A 283 28.69 36.86 18.85
CA MET A 283 28.91 36.37 17.47
C MET A 283 27.70 36.70 16.58
#